data_AF-A0A3M1JAN5-F1
#
_entry.id   AF-A0A3M1JAN5-F1
#
_cell.length_a   1.000
_cell.length_b   1.000
_cell.length_c   1.000
_cell.angle_alpha   90.00
_cell.angle_beta   90.00
_cell.angle_gamma   90.00
#
_symmetry.space_group_name_H-M   'P 1'
#
loop_
_entity.id
_entity.type
_entity.pdbx_description
1 polymer ?
#
loop_
_entity_poly.entity_id
_entity_poly.type
_entity_poly.pdbx_seq_one_letter_code
_entity_poly.pdbx_strand_id
1 'polypeptide(L)'
;MALLLWAACSNDSLPEPMTADCVGEAPTYNNEIRPIIEASCAYSSCHLDASPGRFDSYAGLLPYLEDNSFRQRVITDRANPTQGMPPDYAPADRPRDLSPEELQLIECWLDAGFPE
;
A
#
# COMPACT_ATOMS: atom_id res chain seq x y z
N MET A 1 -26.01 2.03 48.73
CA MET A 1 -24.97 1.38 47.89
C MET A 1 -25.47 1.37 46.46
N ALA A 2 -24.94 2.23 45.59
CA ALA A 2 -25.05 2.10 44.14
C ALA A 2 -24.02 3.07 43.51
N LEU A 3 -22.81 2.55 43.29
CA LEU A 3 -21.84 3.17 42.39
C LEU A 3 -22.37 2.98 40.97
N LEU A 4 -22.54 4.07 40.23
CA LEU A 4 -22.67 4.07 38.78
C LEU A 4 -21.44 4.78 38.22
N LEU A 5 -20.38 4.00 38.05
CA LEU A 5 -19.25 4.34 37.20
C LEU A 5 -19.64 3.93 35.77
N TRP A 6 -19.82 4.89 34.86
CA TRP A 6 -19.49 4.71 33.44
C TRP A 6 -19.72 6.00 32.65
N ALA A 7 -18.61 6.59 32.20
CA ALA A 7 -18.43 7.01 30.82
C ALA A 7 -16.96 7.46 30.64
N ALA A 8 -16.05 6.50 30.51
CA ALA A 8 -14.77 6.77 29.88
C ALA A 8 -14.95 6.51 28.38
N CYS A 9 -15.40 7.51 27.63
CA CYS A 9 -15.21 7.51 26.19
C CYS A 9 -13.75 7.91 25.97
N SER A 10 -12.87 6.92 25.75
CA SER A 10 -11.58 7.22 25.14
C SER A 10 -11.88 7.77 23.76
N ASN A 11 -11.52 9.04 23.53
CA ASN A 11 -11.57 9.68 22.23
C ASN A 11 -10.48 9.05 21.35
N ASP A 12 -10.76 7.84 20.87
CA ASP A 12 -9.90 7.15 19.91
C ASP A 12 -10.17 7.80 18.56
N SER A 13 -9.45 8.90 18.31
CA SER A 13 -9.41 9.52 16.99
C SER A 13 -8.70 8.53 16.08
N LEU A 14 -9.48 7.71 15.36
CA LEU A 14 -8.96 6.99 14.21
C LEU A 14 -8.30 8.03 13.28
N PRO A 15 -7.11 7.76 12.71
CA PRO A 15 -6.55 8.62 11.70
C PRO A 15 -7.62 8.86 10.64
N GLU A 16 -7.88 10.12 10.29
CA GLU A 16 -8.85 10.40 9.24
C GLU A 16 -8.42 9.67 7.96
N PRO A 17 -9.38 9.08 7.22
CA PRO A 17 -9.07 8.45 5.95
C PRO A 17 -8.35 9.49 5.09
N MET A 18 -7.12 9.18 4.71
CA MET A 18 -6.38 9.98 3.74
C MET A 18 -7.09 9.79 2.40
N THR A 19 -8.04 10.66 2.07
CA THR A 19 -8.51 10.75 0.69
C THR A 19 -7.36 11.32 -0.11
N ALA A 20 -6.74 10.50 -0.96
CA ALA A 20 -5.71 10.94 -1.87
C ALA A 20 -6.26 12.08 -2.74
N ASP A 21 -5.67 13.26 -2.64
CA ASP A 21 -6.07 14.42 -3.46
C ASP A 21 -5.42 14.28 -4.85
N CYS A 22 -6.05 13.47 -5.70
CA CYS A 22 -5.58 13.15 -7.04
C CYS A 22 -5.97 14.25 -8.03
N VAL A 23 -5.41 15.45 -7.87
CA VAL A 23 -5.69 16.58 -8.77
C VAL A 23 -4.75 16.54 -9.97
N GLY A 24 -5.31 16.35 -11.16
CA GLY A 24 -4.56 16.44 -12.42
C GLY A 24 -4.62 15.16 -13.26
N GLU A 25 -3.57 14.92 -14.04
CA GLU A 25 -3.40 13.68 -14.80
C GLU A 25 -3.10 12.54 -13.82
N ALA A 26 -3.80 11.42 -13.99
CA ALA A 26 -3.59 10.26 -13.13
C ALA A 26 -2.18 9.69 -13.34
N PRO A 27 -1.48 9.24 -12.28
CA PRO A 27 -0.22 8.54 -12.43
C PRO A 27 -0.41 7.30 -13.30
N THR A 28 0.66 6.86 -13.96
CA THR A 28 0.70 5.67 -14.82
C THR A 28 1.71 4.66 -14.28
N TYR A 29 1.56 3.39 -14.68
CA TYR A 29 2.54 2.37 -14.32
C TYR A 29 3.94 2.77 -14.80
N ASN A 30 4.06 3.16 -16.07
CA ASN A 30 5.35 3.39 -16.70
C ASN A 30 6.11 4.59 -16.15
N ASN A 31 5.42 5.66 -15.73
CA ASN A 31 6.09 6.90 -15.34
C ASN A 31 6.30 7.01 -13.82
N GLU A 32 5.26 6.80 -13.00
CA GLU A 32 5.32 7.06 -11.57
C GLU A 32 5.38 5.80 -10.71
N ILE A 33 4.64 4.75 -11.08
CA ILE A 33 4.42 3.61 -10.17
C ILE A 33 5.52 2.57 -10.28
N ARG A 34 5.99 2.27 -11.49
CA ARG A 34 7.05 1.29 -11.71
C ARG A 34 8.31 1.59 -10.89
N PRO A 35 8.81 2.85 -10.80
CA PRO A 35 9.93 3.17 -9.92
C PRO A 35 9.68 2.80 -8.45
N ILE A 36 8.48 3.03 -7.93
CA ILE A 36 8.09 2.69 -6.56
C ILE A 36 8.07 1.17 -6.37
N ILE A 37 7.47 0.45 -7.33
CA ILE A 37 7.40 -1.02 -7.31
C ILE A 37 8.81 -1.63 -7.36
N GLU A 38 9.70 -1.15 -8.23
CA GLU A 38 11.08 -1.65 -8.34
C GLU A 38 11.93 -1.34 -7.09
N ALA A 39 11.70 -0.18 -6.46
CA ALA A 39 12.40 0.20 -5.24
C ALA A 39 11.94 -0.63 -4.02
N SER A 40 10.64 -0.81 -3.86
CA SER A 40 10.02 -1.27 -2.61
C SER A 40 9.48 -2.70 -2.65
N CYS A 41 9.28 -3.29 -3.82
CA CYS A 41 8.60 -4.59 -3.97
C CYS A 41 9.36 -5.59 -4.86
N ALA A 42 9.76 -5.16 -6.05
CA ALA A 42 10.30 -6.01 -7.12
C ALA A 42 11.83 -6.09 -7.04
N TYR A 43 12.32 -6.76 -6.01
CA TYR A 43 13.72 -7.14 -5.85
C TYR A 43 13.85 -8.64 -5.54
N SER A 44 15.06 -9.19 -5.73
CA SER A 44 15.36 -10.59 -5.42
C SER A 44 15.11 -10.86 -3.93
N SER A 45 14.62 -12.05 -3.61
CA SER A 45 14.07 -12.46 -2.31
C SER A 45 12.69 -11.91 -1.94
N CYS A 46 12.06 -11.09 -2.79
CA CYS A 46 10.66 -10.70 -2.65
C CYS A 46 9.92 -10.96 -3.98
N HIS A 47 9.44 -9.94 -4.69
CA HIS A 47 8.57 -10.12 -5.86
C HIS A 47 9.31 -10.25 -7.21
N LEU A 48 10.55 -10.75 -7.23
CA LEU A 48 11.19 -11.23 -8.47
C LEU A 48 11.26 -12.77 -8.55
N ASP A 49 11.35 -13.45 -7.41
CA ASP A 49 11.72 -14.86 -7.35
C ASP A 49 11.25 -15.64 -6.11
N ALA A 50 10.77 -15.00 -5.03
CA ALA A 50 10.47 -15.67 -3.76
C ALA A 50 9.01 -15.55 -3.29
N SER A 51 8.39 -14.40 -3.52
CA SER A 51 6.99 -14.13 -3.18
C SER A 51 6.06 -14.49 -4.35
N PRO A 52 4.77 -14.77 -4.08
CA PRO A 52 3.78 -14.86 -5.14
C PRO A 52 3.75 -13.59 -5.98
N GLY A 53 3.72 -13.77 -7.30
CA GLY A 53 3.72 -12.67 -8.25
C GLY A 53 5.11 -12.17 -8.56
N ARG A 54 5.37 -11.98 -9.85
CA ARG A 54 6.58 -11.34 -10.34
C ARG A 54 6.24 -9.92 -10.75
N PHE A 55 6.82 -8.94 -10.06
CA PHE A 55 6.43 -7.52 -10.16
C PHE A 55 7.39 -6.68 -11.02
N ASP A 56 8.10 -7.30 -11.97
CA ASP A 56 9.00 -6.63 -12.91
C ASP A 56 8.29 -6.09 -14.17
N SER A 57 6.97 -6.20 -14.23
CA SER A 57 6.15 -5.74 -15.34
C SER A 57 4.71 -5.47 -14.91
N TYR A 58 4.02 -4.59 -15.65
CA TYR A 58 2.59 -4.32 -15.45
C TYR A 58 1.75 -5.61 -15.54
N ALA A 59 2.01 -6.43 -16.56
CA ALA A 59 1.33 -7.71 -16.75
C ALA A 59 1.52 -8.67 -15.57
N GLY A 60 2.66 -8.61 -14.87
CA GLY A 60 2.91 -9.40 -13.67
C GLY A 60 2.15 -8.91 -12.44
N LEU A 61 1.86 -7.60 -12.35
CA LEU A 61 1.01 -7.03 -11.29
C LEU A 61 -0.47 -7.22 -11.58
N LEU A 62 -0.90 -7.16 -12.83
CA LEU A 62 -2.30 -7.07 -13.24
C LEU A 62 -3.24 -8.05 -12.54
N PRO A 63 -2.92 -9.36 -12.38
CA PRO A 63 -3.80 -10.28 -11.66
C PRO A 63 -4.10 -9.86 -10.21
N TYR A 64 -3.12 -9.24 -9.52
CA TYR A 64 -3.23 -8.76 -8.14
C TYR A 64 -3.93 -7.40 -8.03
N LEU A 65 -3.95 -6.65 -9.12
CA LEU A 65 -4.73 -5.42 -9.24
C LEU A 65 -6.21 -5.78 -9.45
N GLU A 66 -6.49 -6.69 -10.38
CA GLU A 66 -7.85 -7.11 -10.74
C GLU A 66 -8.57 -7.88 -9.62
N ASP A 67 -7.85 -8.69 -8.83
CA ASP A 67 -8.41 -9.38 -7.67
C ASP A 67 -8.44 -8.53 -6.38
N ASN A 68 -7.99 -7.27 -6.47
CA ASN A 68 -7.92 -6.27 -5.40
C ASN A 68 -6.97 -6.62 -4.23
N SER A 69 -6.18 -7.71 -4.33
CA SER A 69 -5.24 -8.11 -3.27
C SER A 69 -4.08 -7.12 -3.09
N PHE A 70 -3.65 -6.45 -4.17
CA PHE A 70 -2.62 -5.41 -4.07
C PHE A 70 -3.10 -4.24 -3.20
N ARG A 71 -4.28 -3.68 -3.51
CA ARG A 71 -4.88 -2.59 -2.71
C ARG A 71 -5.06 -3.02 -1.26
N GLN A 72 -5.58 -4.22 -1.04
CA GLN A 72 -5.81 -4.74 0.31
C GLN A 72 -4.53 -4.69 1.14
N ARG A 73 -3.38 -5.07 0.58
CA ARG A 73 -2.13 -5.18 1.35
C ARG A 73 -1.34 -3.88 1.45
N VAL A 74 -1.39 -3.04 0.43
CA VAL A 74 -0.58 -1.80 0.34
C VAL A 74 -1.33 -0.60 0.92
N ILE A 75 -2.67 -0.58 0.82
CA ILE A 75 -3.50 0.53 1.30
C ILE A 75 -4.25 0.14 2.57
N THR A 76 -5.11 -0.88 2.51
CA THR A 76 -6.05 -1.20 3.59
C THR A 76 -5.38 -1.82 4.82
N ASP A 77 -4.54 -2.82 4.61
CA ASP A 77 -3.83 -3.56 5.67
C ASP A 77 -2.39 -3.09 5.84
N ARG A 78 -2.03 -1.89 5.34
CA ARG A 78 -0.65 -1.39 5.37
C ARG A 78 0.01 -1.49 6.74
N ALA A 79 -0.72 -1.09 7.78
CA ALA A 79 -0.24 -1.11 9.16
C ALA A 79 -0.31 -2.50 9.83
N ASN A 80 -0.81 -3.53 9.14
CA ASN A 80 -0.87 -4.88 9.66
C ASN A 80 0.52 -5.54 9.57
N PRO A 81 1.14 -5.94 10.70
CA PRO A 81 2.51 -6.46 10.71
C PRO A 81 2.67 -7.83 10.02
N THR A 82 1.56 -8.49 9.65
CA THR A 82 1.57 -9.83 9.02
C THR A 82 1.07 -9.83 7.58
N GLN A 83 0.19 -8.89 7.22
CA GLN A 83 -0.44 -8.83 5.90
C GLN A 83 0.03 -7.62 5.08
N GLY A 84 0.36 -6.52 5.76
CA GLY A 84 0.77 -5.26 5.17
C GLY A 84 2.03 -5.38 4.33
N MET A 85 2.08 -4.56 3.29
CA MET A 85 3.19 -4.49 2.34
C MET A 85 3.58 -3.03 2.10
N PRO A 86 4.89 -2.69 2.03
CA PRO A 86 6.05 -3.57 2.29
C PRO A 86 6.11 -4.11 3.74
N PRO A 87 6.78 -5.24 3.98
CA PRO A 87 6.81 -5.85 5.31
C PRO A 87 7.96 -5.29 6.17
N ASP A 88 7.80 -5.32 7.49
CA ASP A 88 8.82 -4.86 8.46
C ASP A 88 10.16 -5.62 8.37
N TYR A 89 10.16 -6.83 7.79
CA TYR A 89 11.36 -7.63 7.57
C TYR A 89 12.07 -7.33 6.23
N ALA A 90 11.63 -6.32 5.47
CA ALA A 90 12.37 -5.86 4.30
C ALA A 90 13.82 -5.50 4.69
N PRO A 91 14.80 -5.84 3.82
CA PRO A 91 16.21 -5.66 4.12
C PRO A 91 16.54 -4.18 4.32
N ALA A 92 17.62 -3.89 5.05
CA ALA A 92 17.92 -2.53 5.52
C ALA A 92 18.19 -1.52 4.38
N ASP A 93 18.52 -2.00 3.18
CA ASP A 93 18.72 -1.21 1.97
C ASP A 93 17.44 -0.98 1.15
N ARG A 94 16.29 -1.48 1.64
CA ARG A 94 14.99 -1.37 0.99
C ARG A 94 13.96 -0.69 1.91
N PRO A 95 12.98 0.02 1.35
CA PRO A 95 11.90 0.61 2.14
C PRO A 95 11.09 -0.48 2.87
N ARG A 96 10.85 -0.26 4.17
CA ARG A 96 9.93 -1.08 4.99
C ARG A 96 8.50 -0.53 4.99
N ASP A 97 8.34 0.69 4.53
CA ASP A 97 7.06 1.35 4.29
C ASP A 97 7.24 2.31 3.11
N LEU A 98 6.14 2.73 2.50
CA LEU A 98 6.14 3.76 1.46
C LEU A 98 6.12 5.15 2.10
N SER A 99 6.74 6.12 1.43
CA SER A 99 6.56 7.51 1.84
C SER A 99 5.09 7.94 1.68
N PRO A 100 4.63 8.97 2.41
CA PRO A 100 3.28 9.51 2.22
C PRO A 100 2.98 9.88 0.76
N GLU A 101 3.97 10.43 0.04
CA GLU A 101 3.85 10.78 -1.38
C GLU A 101 3.77 9.54 -2.28
N GLU A 102 4.59 8.53 -2.05
CA GLU A 102 4.55 7.26 -2.81
C GLU A 102 3.21 6.53 -2.60
N LEU A 103 2.74 6.50 -1.36
CA LEU A 103 1.44 5.94 -1.02
C LEU A 103 0.30 6.67 -1.75
N GLN A 104 0.34 8.01 -1.76
CA GLN A 104 -0.64 8.82 -2.48
C GLN A 104 -0.61 8.52 -3.99
N LEU A 105 0.57 8.41 -4.60
CA LEU A 105 0.69 8.05 -6.01
C LEU A 105 0.06 6.68 -6.31
N ILE A 106 0.35 5.68 -5.48
CA ILE A 106 -0.25 4.34 -5.63
C ILE A 106 -1.77 4.40 -5.47
N GLU A 107 -2.28 5.09 -4.45
CA GLU A 107 -3.73 5.20 -4.22
C GLU A 107 -4.42 5.88 -5.40
N CYS A 108 -3.87 6.99 -5.91
CA CYS A 108 -4.38 7.68 -7.09
C CYS A 108 -4.36 6.82 -8.35
N TRP A 109 -3.28 6.07 -8.57
CA TRP A 109 -3.18 5.16 -9.71
C TRP A 109 -4.21 4.02 -9.62
N LEU A 110 -4.39 3.43 -8.42
CA LEU A 110 -5.40 2.39 -8.21
C LEU A 110 -6.83 2.94 -8.38
N ASP A 111 -7.10 4.17 -7.93
CA ASP A 111 -8.40 4.83 -8.09
C ASP A 111 -8.71 5.18 -9.56
N ALA A 112 -7.67 5.47 -10.35
CA ALA A 112 -7.79 5.73 -11.79
C ALA A 112 -7.97 4.46 -12.65
N GLY A 113 -8.05 3.28 -12.02
CA GLY A 113 -8.14 2.00 -12.75
C GLY A 113 -6.79 1.55 -13.30
N PHE A 114 -5.72 1.87 -12.58
CA PHE A 114 -4.35 1.39 -12.79
C PHE A 114 -3.83 1.53 -14.23
N PRO A 115 -3.90 2.73 -14.87
CA PRO A 115 -3.42 2.92 -16.23
C PRO A 115 -1.93 2.57 -16.38
N GLU A 116 -1.56 1.92 -17.49
CA GLU A 116 -0.18 1.50 -17.79
C GLU A 116 0.70 2.65 -18.28
#